data_AF-A0A1I7UQV1-F1
#
_entry.id   AF-A0A1I7UQV1-F1
#
_cell.length_a   1.000
_cell.length_b   1.000
_cell.length_c   1.000
_cell.angle_alpha   90.00
_cell.angle_beta   90.00
_cell.angle_gamma   90.00
#
_symmetry.space_group_name_H-M   'P 1'
#
loop_
_entity.id
_entity.type
_entity.pdbx_description
1 polymer ?
#
loop_
_entity_poly.entity_id
_entity_poly.type
_entity_poly.pdbx_seq_one_letter_code
_entity_poly.pdbx_strand_id
1 'polypeptide(L)'
;MELEKFLLTEKFYAPHIRICDPTKNYCRLDSFDFFDETNIPFGCQVLTDSLVLNGTKDINETDFESRLKDIEEIFGSVIVFESDVVSLKFPSLWRIYNYQPDLPVIFLQDNPNLQSIELSNLSSVPYFGKYPDVLYAFSNPLLTQLSLDTCENLSKLGQITIGEVSDSICDNKTMTADTQNQNHTMEFLSEGNGKTGNNSTTLSSVEKVSNRNVFLNSKDGIEG
;
A
#
# COMPACT_ATOMS: atom_id res chain seq x y z
N MET A 1 -26.14 -29.32 -23.19
CA MET A 1 -26.70 -28.76 -21.94
C MET A 1 -25.72 -28.97 -20.79
N GLU A 2 -24.42 -28.79 -21.07
CA GLU A 2 -23.31 -29.15 -20.18
C GLU A 2 -22.31 -27.98 -20.05
N LEU A 3 -22.40 -26.99 -20.98
CA LEU A 3 -21.73 -25.70 -20.90
C LEU A 3 -22.22 -24.85 -19.71
N GLU A 4 -23.50 -24.94 -19.34
CA GLU A 4 -24.02 -24.31 -18.12
C GLU A 4 -23.54 -25.01 -16.83
N LYS A 5 -23.13 -26.28 -16.92
CA LYS A 5 -22.44 -26.98 -15.83
C LYS A 5 -20.94 -26.69 -15.78
N PHE A 6 -20.36 -26.14 -16.84
CA PHE A 6 -18.96 -25.68 -16.83
C PHE A 6 -18.76 -24.45 -15.93
N LEU A 7 -19.84 -23.69 -15.63
CA LEU A 7 -19.84 -22.67 -14.58
C LEU A 7 -19.68 -23.25 -13.15
N LEU A 8 -19.74 -24.57 -12.98
CA LEU A 8 -19.76 -25.24 -11.67
C LEU A 8 -18.48 -25.99 -11.31
N THR A 9 -17.42 -25.98 -12.13
CA THR A 9 -16.17 -26.66 -11.77
C THR A 9 -14.96 -25.79 -12.06
N GLU A 10 -14.49 -25.18 -10.97
CA GLU A 10 -13.19 -24.56 -10.71
C GLU A 10 -13.00 -23.06 -11.05
N LYS A 11 -12.57 -22.33 -9.99
CA LYS A 11 -11.81 -21.07 -10.00
C LYS A 11 -12.49 -19.81 -10.54
N PHE A 12 -13.43 -19.26 -9.76
CA PHE A 12 -13.47 -17.84 -9.31
C PHE A 12 -14.74 -17.66 -8.45
N TYR A 13 -14.71 -18.02 -7.17
CA TYR A 13 -15.84 -17.72 -6.28
C TYR A 13 -15.63 -16.36 -5.60
N ALA A 14 -15.73 -15.29 -6.39
CA ALA A 14 -15.98 -13.95 -5.88
C ALA A 14 -17.46 -13.64 -6.15
N PRO A 15 -18.40 -14.05 -5.26
CA PRO A 15 -19.85 -14.00 -5.51
C PRO A 15 -20.40 -12.59 -5.78
N HIS A 16 -19.58 -11.56 -5.61
CA HIS A 16 -19.88 -10.15 -5.85
C HIS A 16 -19.25 -9.57 -7.12
N ILE A 17 -18.38 -10.32 -7.83
CA ILE A 17 -17.72 -9.84 -9.05
C ILE A 17 -18.36 -10.52 -10.26
N ARG A 18 -19.20 -9.79 -10.98
CA ARG A 18 -19.64 -10.18 -12.32
C ARG A 18 -18.65 -9.62 -13.34
N ILE A 19 -17.76 -10.46 -13.84
CA ILE A 19 -16.87 -10.12 -14.96
C ILE A 19 -17.74 -10.06 -16.23
N CYS A 20 -18.27 -8.88 -16.54
CA CYS A 20 -19.26 -8.70 -17.61
C CYS A 20 -19.02 -7.45 -18.47
N ASP A 21 -17.82 -6.85 -18.42
CA ASP A 21 -17.47 -5.76 -19.33
C ASP A 21 -16.64 -6.29 -20.51
N PRO A 22 -17.24 -6.56 -21.67
CA PRO A 22 -16.50 -7.09 -22.82
C PRO A 22 -15.52 -6.06 -23.42
N THR A 23 -15.50 -4.82 -22.92
CA THR A 23 -14.62 -3.76 -23.42
C THR A 23 -13.24 -3.75 -22.78
N LYS A 24 -13.03 -4.54 -21.72
CA LYS A 24 -11.75 -4.58 -20.98
C LYS A 24 -10.93 -5.84 -21.29
N ASN A 25 -9.62 -5.67 -21.29
CA ASN A 25 -8.66 -6.76 -21.34
C ASN A 25 -8.41 -7.31 -19.93
N TYR A 26 -9.06 -8.45 -19.62
CA TYR A 26 -8.85 -9.18 -18.37
C TYR A 26 -7.66 -10.13 -18.51
N CYS A 27 -6.70 -10.01 -17.59
CA CYS A 27 -5.60 -10.96 -17.47
C CYS A 27 -5.87 -11.90 -16.31
N ARG A 28 -5.72 -13.18 -16.59
CA ARG A 28 -5.97 -14.27 -15.65
C ARG A 28 -4.77 -15.19 -15.60
N LEU A 29 -4.56 -15.79 -14.44
CA LEU A 29 -3.63 -16.88 -14.26
C LEU A 29 -4.42 -18.20 -14.25
N ASP A 30 -3.88 -19.23 -14.89
CA ASP A 30 -4.54 -20.54 -14.96
C ASP A 30 -4.37 -21.34 -13.63
N SER A 31 -3.40 -20.95 -12.80
CA SER A 31 -3.08 -21.49 -11.47
C SER A 31 -3.61 -20.60 -10.33
N PHE A 32 -3.63 -21.15 -9.10
CA PHE A 32 -3.83 -20.36 -7.87
C PHE A 32 -2.56 -19.59 -7.53
N ASP A 33 -2.18 -18.68 -8.41
CA ASP A 33 -0.90 -17.99 -8.39
C ASP A 33 -1.14 -16.47 -8.41
N PHE A 34 -0.08 -15.71 -8.18
CA PHE A 34 -0.10 -14.26 -8.14
C PHE A 34 0.55 -13.65 -9.37
N PHE A 35 0.14 -12.44 -9.72
CA PHE A 35 0.88 -11.66 -10.70
C PHE A 35 2.22 -11.23 -10.11
N ASP A 36 3.28 -11.27 -10.91
CA ASP A 36 4.63 -10.84 -10.56
C ASP A 36 5.24 -9.98 -11.68
N GLU A 37 6.52 -9.63 -11.60
CA GLU A 37 7.18 -8.80 -12.61
C GLU A 37 7.30 -9.44 -14.00
N THR A 38 7.16 -10.76 -14.09
CA THR A 38 7.41 -11.54 -15.31
C THR A 38 6.12 -11.94 -16.04
N ASN A 39 5.01 -12.06 -15.31
CA ASN A 39 3.81 -12.73 -15.80
C ASN A 39 2.64 -11.78 -16.13
N ILE A 40 2.77 -10.46 -15.90
CA ILE A 40 1.76 -9.47 -16.31
C ILE A 40 1.81 -9.25 -17.82
N PRO A 41 0.75 -9.55 -18.59
CA PRO A 41 0.73 -9.29 -20.03
C PRO A 41 0.68 -7.79 -20.36
N PHE A 42 1.26 -7.39 -21.48
CA PHE A 42 1.10 -6.03 -22.00
C PHE A 42 -0.36 -5.72 -22.36
N GLY A 43 -0.79 -4.47 -22.14
CA GLY A 43 -2.15 -4.04 -22.45
C GLY A 43 -3.22 -4.60 -21.50
N CYS A 44 -2.79 -5.15 -20.37
CA CYS A 44 -3.68 -5.62 -19.33
C CYS A 44 -4.42 -4.46 -18.68
N GLN A 45 -5.75 -4.53 -18.61
CA GLN A 45 -6.57 -3.51 -17.95
C GLN A 45 -7.11 -3.98 -16.60
N VAL A 46 -7.34 -5.30 -16.45
CA VAL A 46 -7.84 -5.87 -15.20
C VAL A 46 -7.01 -7.07 -14.80
N LEU A 47 -6.31 -6.98 -13.66
CA LEU A 47 -5.73 -8.14 -13.01
C LEU A 47 -6.82 -8.85 -12.22
N THR A 48 -7.04 -10.14 -12.49
CA THR A 48 -8.03 -10.91 -11.73
C THR A 48 -7.50 -11.52 -10.43
N ASP A 49 -6.24 -11.30 -10.09
CA ASP A 49 -5.64 -11.73 -8.83
C ASP A 49 -4.66 -10.66 -8.32
N SER A 50 -4.07 -10.90 -7.14
CA SER A 50 -3.11 -10.01 -6.51
C SER A 50 -1.81 -9.90 -7.29
N LEU A 51 -1.18 -8.72 -7.20
CA LEU A 51 0.21 -8.50 -7.59
C LEU A 51 1.09 -8.72 -6.37
N VAL A 52 2.07 -9.62 -6.48
CA VAL A 52 3.00 -9.97 -5.41
C VAL A 52 4.43 -9.93 -5.94
N LEU A 53 5.22 -8.99 -5.43
CA LEU A 53 6.67 -8.96 -5.58
C LEU A 53 7.29 -9.39 -4.25
N ASN A 54 7.92 -10.57 -4.22
CA ASN A 54 8.45 -11.16 -2.99
C ASN A 54 9.89 -11.63 -3.19
N GLY A 55 10.83 -10.90 -2.60
CA GLY A 55 12.24 -11.17 -2.79
C GLY A 55 12.70 -10.91 -4.22
N THR A 56 11.96 -10.11 -5.00
CA THR A 56 12.25 -9.84 -6.41
C THR A 56 13.52 -8.99 -6.54
N LYS A 57 14.48 -9.44 -7.35
CA LYS A 57 15.78 -8.80 -7.59
C LYS A 57 15.97 -8.50 -9.08
N ASP A 58 16.84 -7.54 -9.38
CA ASP A 58 17.26 -7.19 -10.75
C ASP A 58 16.08 -6.88 -11.72
N ILE A 59 15.07 -6.15 -11.23
CA ILE A 59 13.88 -5.79 -12.01
C ILE A 59 14.26 -4.87 -13.17
N ASN A 60 13.79 -5.21 -14.38
CA ASN A 60 13.82 -4.28 -15.50
C ASN A 60 12.68 -3.26 -15.36
N GLU A 61 12.95 -2.17 -14.65
CA GLU A 61 11.98 -1.12 -14.31
C GLU A 61 11.20 -0.61 -15.53
N THR A 62 11.86 -0.40 -16.68
CA THR A 62 11.18 0.10 -17.88
C THR A 62 10.16 -0.91 -18.43
N ASP A 63 10.50 -2.19 -18.46
CA ASP A 63 9.59 -3.24 -18.90
C ASP A 63 8.44 -3.41 -17.91
N PHE A 64 8.75 -3.45 -16.61
CA PHE A 64 7.78 -3.61 -15.55
C PHE A 64 6.77 -2.45 -15.51
N GLU A 65 7.23 -1.20 -15.48
CA GLU A 65 6.36 -0.02 -15.52
C GLU A 65 5.46 0.00 -16.77
N SER A 66 5.98 -0.45 -17.91
CA SER A 66 5.21 -0.50 -19.15
C SER A 66 4.08 -1.53 -19.14
N ARG A 67 4.16 -2.55 -18.28
CA ARG A 67 3.09 -3.53 -18.03
C ARG A 67 2.05 -3.01 -17.05
N LEU A 68 2.46 -2.18 -16.08
CA LEU A 68 1.55 -1.60 -15.09
C LEU A 68 0.69 -0.45 -15.64
N LYS A 69 1.16 0.24 -16.69
CA LYS A 69 0.57 1.51 -17.17
C LYS A 69 -0.91 1.43 -17.54
N ASP A 70 -1.35 0.30 -18.09
CA ASP A 70 -2.71 0.12 -18.63
C ASP A 70 -3.66 -0.47 -17.59
N ILE A 71 -3.15 -0.88 -16.43
CA ILE A 71 -3.94 -1.53 -15.38
C ILE A 71 -4.88 -0.50 -14.75
N GLU A 72 -6.17 -0.78 -14.87
CA GLU A 72 -7.26 0.05 -14.36
C GLU A 72 -7.87 -0.51 -13.08
N GLU A 73 -7.93 -1.84 -12.97
CA GLU A 73 -8.52 -2.55 -11.83
C GLU A 73 -7.65 -3.73 -11.39
N ILE A 74 -7.52 -3.92 -10.08
CA ILE A 74 -6.91 -5.11 -9.48
C ILE A 74 -7.94 -5.79 -8.61
N PHE A 75 -8.25 -7.06 -8.90
CA PHE A 75 -9.07 -7.90 -8.03
C PHE A 75 -8.13 -8.69 -7.14
N GLY A 76 -7.76 -8.11 -6.02
CA GLY A 76 -6.77 -8.64 -5.09
C GLY A 76 -6.08 -7.51 -4.34
N SER A 77 -4.85 -7.78 -3.96
CA SER A 77 -3.94 -6.92 -3.21
C SER A 77 -2.73 -6.56 -4.05
N VAL A 78 -2.04 -5.50 -3.64
CA VAL A 78 -0.69 -5.17 -4.10
C VAL A 78 0.27 -5.41 -2.94
N ILE A 79 1.13 -6.41 -3.07
CA ILE A 79 2.05 -6.85 -2.03
C ILE A 79 3.47 -6.75 -2.57
N VAL A 80 4.33 -5.98 -1.90
CA VAL A 80 5.72 -5.79 -2.29
C VAL A 80 6.58 -5.92 -1.04
N PHE A 81 7.35 -6.99 -0.99
CA PHE A 81 8.14 -7.39 0.16
C PHE A 81 9.56 -7.80 -0.24
N GLU A 82 10.56 -7.36 0.52
CA GLU A 82 11.98 -7.72 0.33
C GLU A 82 12.50 -7.53 -1.11
N SER A 83 11.93 -6.57 -1.85
CA SER A 83 12.16 -6.41 -3.28
C SER A 83 13.05 -5.20 -3.61
N ASP A 84 13.77 -5.29 -4.74
CA ASP A 84 14.67 -4.22 -5.21
C ASP A 84 13.97 -3.16 -6.07
N VAL A 85 12.63 -3.18 -6.12
CA VAL A 85 11.82 -2.24 -6.90
C VAL A 85 12.08 -0.80 -6.47
N VAL A 86 12.26 0.07 -7.46
CA VAL A 86 12.54 1.49 -7.23
C VAL A 86 11.24 2.30 -7.21
N SER A 87 10.30 1.97 -8.09
CA SER A 87 9.02 2.66 -8.18
C SER A 87 7.85 1.76 -8.53
N LEU A 88 6.70 2.03 -7.94
CA LEU A 88 5.43 1.39 -8.27
C LEU A 88 4.47 2.42 -8.85
N LYS A 89 4.28 2.41 -10.17
CA LYS A 89 3.47 3.41 -10.87
C LYS A 89 2.28 2.77 -11.56
N PHE A 90 1.09 3.16 -11.13
CA PHE A 90 -0.17 2.73 -11.72
C PHE A 90 -0.97 3.94 -12.22
N PRO A 91 -0.58 4.53 -13.36
CA PRO A 91 -1.19 5.76 -13.86
C PRO A 91 -2.67 5.59 -14.20
N SER A 92 -3.16 4.39 -14.53
CA SER A 92 -4.56 4.15 -14.91
C SER A 92 -5.39 3.51 -13.79
N LEU A 93 -4.77 3.07 -12.69
CA LEU A 93 -5.44 2.30 -11.67
C LEU A 93 -6.38 3.17 -10.87
N TRP A 94 -7.67 2.85 -10.94
CA TRP A 94 -8.71 3.59 -10.23
C TRP A 94 -9.47 2.73 -9.21
N ARG A 95 -9.32 1.40 -9.27
CA ARG A 95 -9.96 0.48 -8.32
C ARG A 95 -9.07 -0.67 -7.89
N ILE A 96 -9.09 -0.95 -6.58
CA ILE A 96 -8.60 -2.22 -6.02
C ILE A 96 -9.76 -2.90 -5.29
N TYR A 97 -10.17 -4.09 -5.74
CA TYR A 97 -11.14 -4.94 -5.06
C TYR A 97 -10.40 -6.06 -4.35
N ASN A 98 -10.04 -5.87 -3.08
CA ASN A 98 -9.30 -6.87 -2.32
C ASN A 98 -10.21 -8.00 -1.83
N TYR A 99 -10.54 -8.99 -2.67
CA TYR A 99 -11.39 -10.10 -2.23
C TYR A 99 -10.74 -11.04 -1.20
N GLN A 100 -9.45 -10.86 -0.87
CA GLN A 100 -8.69 -11.72 0.01
C GLN A 100 -8.72 -11.15 1.43
N PRO A 101 -9.61 -11.61 2.32
CA PRO A 101 -9.84 -10.98 3.61
C PRO A 101 -8.62 -11.00 4.54
N ASP A 102 -7.69 -11.93 4.30
CA ASP A 102 -6.49 -12.12 5.12
C ASP A 102 -5.28 -11.33 4.63
N LEU A 103 -5.43 -10.55 3.56
CA LEU A 103 -4.39 -9.69 3.02
C LEU A 103 -4.79 -8.21 3.11
N PRO A 104 -3.83 -7.30 3.36
CA PRO A 104 -4.05 -5.86 3.23
C PRO A 104 -4.27 -5.45 1.76
N VAL A 105 -4.79 -4.25 1.53
CA VAL A 105 -5.04 -3.75 0.16
C VAL A 105 -3.72 -3.44 -0.55
N ILE A 106 -2.87 -2.61 0.07
CA ILE A 106 -1.52 -2.32 -0.41
C ILE A 106 -0.55 -2.53 0.76
N PHE A 107 0.48 -3.34 0.53
CA PHE A 107 1.47 -3.68 1.53
C PHE A 107 2.88 -3.58 0.97
N LEU A 108 3.68 -2.72 1.59
CA LEU A 108 5.04 -2.41 1.19
C LEU A 108 5.94 -2.63 2.40
N GLN A 109 6.77 -3.67 2.40
CA GLN A 109 7.65 -3.91 3.53
C GLN A 109 9.08 -4.31 3.11
N ASP A 110 10.07 -3.77 3.80
CA ASP A 110 11.48 -4.16 3.65
C ASP A 110 11.99 -3.98 2.20
N ASN A 111 11.56 -2.93 1.50
CA ASN A 111 12.02 -2.60 0.15
C ASN A 111 13.05 -1.46 0.22
N PRO A 112 14.37 -1.77 0.23
CA PRO A 112 15.42 -0.77 0.52
C PRO A 112 15.54 0.31 -0.56
N ASN A 113 15.14 0.00 -1.80
CA ASN A 113 15.30 0.87 -2.96
C ASN A 113 14.03 1.63 -3.35
N LEU A 114 12.89 1.32 -2.72
CA LEU A 114 11.60 1.89 -3.08
C LEU A 114 11.56 3.38 -2.72
N GLN A 115 11.49 4.23 -3.74
CA GLN A 115 11.54 5.68 -3.61
C GLN A 115 10.17 6.34 -3.81
N SER A 116 9.31 5.75 -4.63
CA SER A 116 8.03 6.37 -4.99
C SER A 116 6.94 5.35 -5.29
N ILE A 117 5.71 5.70 -4.92
CA ILE A 117 4.50 5.05 -5.39
C ILE A 117 3.59 6.10 -6.03
N GLU A 118 2.94 5.73 -7.14
CA GLU A 118 2.03 6.61 -7.87
C GLU A 118 0.68 5.93 -8.04
N LEU A 119 -0.32 6.42 -7.29
CA LEU A 119 -1.69 5.91 -7.24
C LEU A 119 -2.69 7.09 -7.37
N SER A 120 -2.34 8.07 -8.19
CA SER A 120 -3.06 9.35 -8.35
C SER A 120 -4.47 9.23 -8.93
N ASN A 121 -4.84 8.07 -9.47
CA ASN A 121 -6.20 7.81 -9.97
C ASN A 121 -7.00 6.85 -9.08
N LEU A 122 -6.38 6.27 -8.04
CA LEU A 122 -7.04 5.31 -7.16
C LEU A 122 -8.16 6.01 -6.38
N SER A 123 -9.40 5.63 -6.67
CA SER A 123 -10.60 6.29 -6.15
C SER A 123 -11.64 5.32 -5.59
N SER A 124 -11.37 4.01 -5.65
CA SER A 124 -12.30 2.99 -5.17
C SER A 124 -11.58 1.80 -4.54
N VAL A 125 -11.86 1.55 -3.27
CA VAL A 125 -11.49 0.32 -2.55
C VAL A 125 -12.73 -0.17 -1.80
N PRO A 126 -13.62 -0.93 -2.47
CA PRO A 126 -14.92 -1.28 -1.90
C PRO A 126 -14.84 -2.32 -0.78
N TYR A 127 -13.73 -3.03 -0.65
CA TYR A 127 -13.54 -4.07 0.35
C TYR A 127 -12.07 -4.13 0.77
N PHE A 128 -11.83 -4.09 2.09
CA PHE A 128 -10.49 -4.05 2.69
C PHE A 128 -10.07 -5.37 3.35
N GLY A 129 -10.99 -6.32 3.49
CA GLY A 129 -10.76 -7.54 4.25
C GLY A 129 -10.74 -7.29 5.76
N LYS A 130 -9.80 -7.93 6.46
CA LYS A 130 -9.62 -7.82 7.92
C LYS A 130 -8.80 -6.61 8.33
N TYR A 131 -8.15 -5.93 7.39
CA TYR A 131 -7.30 -4.78 7.69
C TYR A 131 -8.02 -3.48 7.34
N PRO A 132 -7.99 -2.45 8.19
CA PRO A 132 -8.70 -1.20 7.91
C PRO A 132 -7.92 -0.22 7.02
N ASP A 133 -6.62 -0.44 6.83
CA ASP A 133 -5.77 0.49 6.10
C ASP A 133 -5.76 0.20 4.59
N VAL A 134 -5.75 1.27 3.80
CA VAL A 134 -5.54 1.19 2.36
C VAL A 134 -4.06 0.90 2.04
N LEU A 135 -3.16 1.42 2.87
CA LEU A 135 -1.71 1.31 2.68
C LEU A 135 -1.04 1.00 4.02
N TYR A 136 -0.29 -0.10 4.02
CA TYR A 136 0.71 -0.43 5.04
C TYR A 136 2.10 -0.33 4.44
N ALA A 137 2.96 0.53 4.98
CA ALA A 137 4.34 0.69 4.53
C ALA A 137 5.33 0.63 5.70
N PHE A 138 6.24 -0.35 5.74
CA PHE A 138 7.22 -0.50 6.83
C PHE A 138 8.63 -0.73 6.28
N SER A 139 9.66 -0.19 6.93
CA SER A 139 11.05 -0.45 6.56
C SER A 139 11.38 -0.15 5.08
N ASN A 140 10.82 0.93 4.53
CA ASN A 140 11.11 1.41 3.18
C ASN A 140 11.89 2.74 3.28
N PRO A 141 13.22 2.72 3.53
CA PRO A 141 13.98 3.89 3.98
C PRO A 141 14.04 5.04 2.96
N LEU A 142 13.83 4.76 1.68
CA LEU A 142 13.83 5.77 0.62
C LEU A 142 12.42 6.27 0.25
N LEU A 143 11.37 5.64 0.77
CA LEU A 143 9.98 6.03 0.55
C LEU A 143 9.61 7.13 1.55
N THR A 144 10.18 8.32 1.35
CA THR A 144 10.09 9.43 2.33
C THR A 144 8.92 10.37 2.10
N GLN A 145 8.39 10.42 0.88
CA GLN A 145 7.28 11.32 0.52
C GLN A 145 6.43 10.70 -0.58
N LEU A 146 5.11 10.81 -0.45
CA LEU A 146 4.17 10.50 -1.52
C LEU A 146 3.78 11.79 -2.24
N SER A 147 3.38 11.68 -3.51
CA SER A 147 2.80 12.82 -4.21
C SER A 147 1.52 13.29 -3.52
N LEU A 148 1.25 14.60 -3.58
CA LEU A 148 0.06 15.19 -2.97
C LEU A 148 -1.22 14.48 -3.41
N ASP A 149 -1.35 14.23 -4.72
CA ASP A 149 -2.51 13.54 -5.30
C ASP A 149 -2.67 12.12 -4.73
N THR A 150 -1.56 11.38 -4.61
CA THR A 150 -1.58 10.02 -4.03
C THR A 150 -2.02 10.07 -2.56
N CYS A 151 -1.47 11.00 -1.77
CA CYS A 151 -1.85 11.19 -0.38
C CYS A 151 -3.33 11.52 -0.21
N GLU A 152 -3.82 12.50 -0.97
CA GLU A 152 -5.21 12.93 -0.89
C GLU A 152 -6.17 11.80 -1.25
N ASN A 153 -5.83 11.01 -2.26
CA ASN A 153 -6.67 9.91 -2.69
C ASN A 153 -6.67 8.76 -1.69
N LEU A 154 -5.50 8.31 -1.23
CA LEU A 154 -5.41 7.24 -0.25
C LEU A 154 -6.12 7.63 1.06
N SER A 155 -5.95 8.87 1.53
CA SER A 155 -6.61 9.36 2.75
C SER A 155 -8.13 9.42 2.66
N LYS A 156 -8.70 9.59 1.46
CA LYS A 156 -10.15 9.52 1.23
C LYS A 156 -10.68 8.08 1.25
N LEU A 157 -9.81 7.10 0.97
CA LEU A 157 -10.19 5.70 0.84
C LEU A 157 -10.09 4.96 2.18
N GLY A 158 -9.05 5.20 2.96
CA GLY A 158 -8.85 4.52 4.23
C GLY A 158 -7.65 5.04 5.00
N GLN A 159 -7.34 4.34 6.10
CA GLN A 159 -6.18 4.68 6.92
C GLN A 159 -4.87 4.36 6.17
N ILE A 160 -3.84 5.16 6.41
CA ILE A 160 -2.48 4.93 5.93
C ILE A 160 -1.61 4.69 7.17
N THR A 161 -0.94 3.53 7.22
CA THR A 161 -0.04 3.18 8.32
C THR A 161 1.39 3.06 7.80
N ILE A 162 2.32 3.76 8.47
CA ILE A 162 3.73 3.82 8.09
C ILE A 162 4.61 3.55 9.31
N GLY A 163 5.55 2.61 9.15
CA GLY A 163 6.53 2.22 10.15
C GLY A 163 7.77 3.10 10.18
N GLU A 164 8.25 3.39 11.40
CA GLU A 164 9.55 3.97 11.74
C GLU A 164 9.88 5.40 11.25
N VAL A 165 9.14 5.98 10.30
CA VAL A 165 9.28 7.40 9.92
C VAL A 165 8.14 8.20 10.55
N SER A 166 8.42 8.86 11.67
CA SER A 166 7.45 9.65 12.46
C SER A 166 7.08 11.01 11.87
N ASP A 167 7.59 11.35 10.69
CA ASP A 167 7.22 12.55 9.95
C ASP A 167 6.35 12.09 8.77
N SER A 168 5.09 12.54 8.71
CA SER A 168 4.11 11.90 7.83
C SER A 168 4.55 11.99 6.37
N ILE A 169 4.50 10.85 5.68
CA ILE A 169 4.83 10.74 4.24
C ILE A 169 3.96 11.67 3.36
N CYS A 170 2.86 12.15 3.95
CA CYS A 170 1.86 13.03 3.37
C CYS A 170 1.89 14.45 3.94
N ASP A 171 2.81 14.76 4.84
CA ASP A 171 2.96 16.11 5.39
C ASP A 171 3.70 16.95 4.37
N ASN A 172 2.94 17.77 3.64
CA ASN A 172 3.50 18.88 2.90
C ASN A 172 4.24 19.79 3.88
N LYS A 173 5.59 19.76 3.86
CA LYS A 173 6.37 20.92 4.28
C LYS A 173 5.92 22.08 3.40
N THR A 174 5.04 22.91 3.97
CA THR A 174 4.57 24.15 3.39
C THR A 174 5.80 24.97 3.05
N MET A 175 6.16 25.07 1.77
CA MET A 175 7.12 26.07 1.32
C MET A 175 6.46 27.43 1.56
N THR A 176 6.91 28.07 2.62
CA THR A 176 6.62 29.47 2.93
C THR A 176 7.32 30.34 1.90
N ALA A 177 6.53 31.01 1.08
CA ALA A 177 6.77 32.34 0.53
C ALA A 177 5.35 32.95 0.42
N ASP A 178 4.97 33.90 1.28
CA ASP A 178 5.43 35.27 1.14
C ASP A 178 5.54 36.06 2.46
N THR A 179 6.35 37.10 2.34
CA THR A 179 6.96 37.95 3.36
C THR A 179 6.14 39.22 3.60
N GLN A 180 6.16 39.70 4.86
CA GLN A 180 5.77 41.06 5.33
C GLN A 180 4.27 41.43 5.20
N ASN A 181 3.61 41.94 6.25
CA ASN A 181 3.98 43.19 6.90
C ASN A 181 3.13 43.44 8.17
N GLN A 182 3.65 44.33 9.02
CA GLN A 182 2.98 45.11 10.08
C GLN A 182 3.25 44.75 11.55
N ASN A 183 4.16 45.57 12.10
CA ASN A 183 4.49 45.86 13.48
C ASN A 183 3.28 46.07 14.40
N HIS A 184 3.40 45.69 15.69
CA HIS A 184 3.24 46.65 16.79
C HIS A 184 3.77 46.11 18.14
N THR A 185 4.76 46.86 18.65
CA THR A 185 5.11 47.32 20.02
C THR A 185 4.91 46.44 21.27
N MET A 186 6.00 46.40 22.06
CA MET A 186 6.17 45.91 23.44
C MET A 186 5.17 46.43 24.48
N GLU A 187 4.89 45.62 25.50
CA GLU A 187 4.87 46.09 26.88
C GLU A 187 5.34 44.99 27.86
N PHE A 188 6.30 45.35 28.70
CA PHE A 188 6.85 44.59 29.82
C PHE A 188 5.93 44.73 31.03
N LEU A 189 5.74 43.68 31.85
CA LEU A 189 5.68 43.81 33.32
C LEU A 189 6.02 42.46 33.97
N SER A 190 6.94 42.55 34.94
CA SER A 190 7.46 41.50 35.81
C SER A 190 6.72 41.51 37.16
N GLU A 191 6.61 40.35 37.82
CA GLU A 191 6.58 40.06 39.27
C GLU A 191 5.74 38.78 39.47
N GLY A 192 6.06 37.77 40.28
CA GLY A 192 7.11 37.53 41.26
C GLY A 192 6.66 36.40 42.20
N ASN A 193 7.60 35.55 42.63
CA ASN A 193 7.60 34.69 43.83
C ASN A 193 6.64 33.49 44.00
N GLY A 194 7.21 32.34 44.37
CA GLY A 194 6.52 31.30 45.15
C GLY A 194 7.18 29.92 45.15
N LYS A 195 7.88 29.59 46.24
CA LYS A 195 8.63 28.35 46.53
C LYS A 195 7.78 27.06 46.64
N THR A 196 8.52 25.95 46.85
CA THR A 196 8.17 24.65 47.50
C THR A 196 7.74 23.56 46.50
N GLY A 197 8.29 22.35 46.41
CA GLY A 197 9.24 21.58 47.23
C GLY A 197 8.81 20.09 47.19
N ASN A 198 9.78 19.22 46.91
CA ASN A 198 9.88 17.80 47.28
C ASN A 198 9.30 16.65 46.40
N ASN A 199 10.26 15.80 46.01
CA ASN A 199 10.33 14.32 46.14
C ASN A 199 10.03 13.40 44.93
N SER A 200 11.16 12.86 44.44
CA SER A 200 11.45 11.52 43.89
C SER A 200 10.49 10.37 44.25
N THR A 201 10.14 9.55 43.24
CA THR A 201 10.46 8.10 43.23
C THR A 201 10.39 7.53 41.81
N THR A 202 11.42 6.75 41.48
CA THR A 202 11.57 5.77 40.40
C THR A 202 10.43 4.76 40.31
N LEU A 203 10.08 4.27 39.10
CA LEU A 203 10.14 2.84 38.78
C LEU A 203 10.01 2.57 37.28
N SER A 204 10.83 1.63 36.82
CA SER A 204 10.90 1.00 35.52
C SER A 204 9.71 0.10 35.22
N SER A 205 9.35 -0.03 33.94
CA SER A 205 9.05 -1.35 33.36
C SER A 205 9.13 -1.30 31.85
N VAL A 206 10.20 -1.95 31.36
CA VAL A 206 10.36 -2.45 30.00
C VAL A 206 9.34 -3.57 29.81
N GLU A 207 8.41 -3.42 28.87
CA GLU A 207 7.71 -4.56 28.30
C GLU A 207 8.05 -4.65 26.82
N LYS A 208 8.98 -5.57 26.53
CA LYS A 208 9.16 -6.18 25.21
C LYS A 208 7.85 -6.90 24.87
N VAL A 209 7.16 -6.46 23.83
CA VAL A 209 6.13 -7.28 23.17
C VAL A 209 6.73 -7.86 21.90
N SER A 210 6.59 -9.17 21.82
CA SER A 210 7.16 -10.11 20.87
C SER A 210 6.76 -9.83 19.42
N ASN A 211 7.75 -9.82 18.54
CA ASN A 211 7.57 -10.00 17.09
C ASN A 211 6.75 -11.27 16.84
N ARG A 212 5.64 -11.12 16.11
CA ARG A 212 4.99 -12.24 15.43
C ARG A 212 5.45 -12.19 13.98
N ASN A 213 6.33 -13.14 13.64
CA ASN A 213 6.65 -13.48 12.27
C ASN A 213 5.36 -13.93 11.55
N VAL A 214 4.97 -13.22 10.50
CA VAL A 214 4.02 -13.74 9.51
C VAL A 214 4.85 -14.51 8.50
N PHE A 215 4.94 -15.83 8.70
CA PHE A 215 5.51 -16.74 7.70
C PHE A 215 4.47 -16.97 6.60
N LEU A 216 4.74 -16.45 5.39
CA LEU A 216 4.16 -16.96 4.16
C LEU A 216 4.93 -18.23 3.77
N ASN A 217 4.51 -19.38 4.28
CA ASN A 217 4.94 -20.68 3.77
C ASN A 217 3.70 -21.48 3.37
N SER A 218 3.46 -21.58 2.07
CA SER A 218 2.70 -22.70 1.49
C SER A 218 3.53 -23.30 0.37
N LYS A 219 4.37 -24.26 0.74
CA LYS A 219 4.88 -25.30 -0.14
C LYS A 219 4.72 -26.61 0.62
N ASP A 220 3.53 -27.18 0.52
CA ASP A 220 3.35 -28.60 0.79
C ASP A 220 3.39 -29.32 -0.55
N GLY A 221 4.49 -30.06 -0.73
CA GLY A 221 4.67 -30.96 -1.85
C GLY A 221 3.74 -32.15 -1.77
N ILE A 222 3.34 -32.63 -2.95
CA ILE A 222 2.94 -34.01 -3.16
C ILE A 222 3.78 -34.50 -4.35
N GLU A 223 4.91 -35.12 -4.04
CA GLU A 223 5.53 -36.08 -4.96
C GLU A 223 4.68 -37.36 -4.94
N GLY A 224 4.47 -37.93 -6.13
CA GLY A 224 3.90 -39.26 -6.33
C GLY A 224 4.93 -40.38 -6.18
#